data_AF-A0A836SDX9-F1
#
_entry.id   AF-A0A836SDX9-F1
#
_cell.length_a   1.000
_cell.length_b   1.000
_cell.length_c   1.000
_cell.angle_alpha   90.00
_cell.angle_beta   90.00
_cell.angle_gamma   90.00
#
_symmetry.space_group_name_H-M   'P 1'
#
loop_
_entity.id
_entity.type
_entity.pdbx_description
1 polymer ?
#
loop_
_entity_poly.entity_id
_entity_poly.type
_entity_poly.pdbx_seq_one_letter_code
_entity_poly.pdbx_strand_id
1 'polypeptide(L)'
;VEKAKKLKPSARGELEITDLNKMFLEEGSLSVKLLGRGFAWLDTGTQESLLQAANFIATIEQRQGLKISCIEEIAYKKGFIDRKQLVSLAKNIINSEYGKYLLKIAEL
;
A
#
# COMPACT_ATOMS: atom_id res chain seq x y z
N VAL A 1 4.06 -4.80 -21.76
CA VAL A 1 5.42 -5.37 -21.64
C VAL A 1 6.35 -4.89 -22.75
N GLU A 2 5.89 -4.82 -24.00
CA GLU A 2 6.76 -4.44 -25.15
C GLU A 2 7.52 -3.12 -25.00
N LYS A 3 6.92 -2.07 -24.43
CA LYS A 3 7.62 -0.80 -24.17
C LYS A 3 8.78 -0.95 -23.17
N ALA A 4 8.57 -1.68 -22.07
CA ALA A 4 9.59 -1.90 -21.06
C ALA A 4 10.81 -2.66 -21.61
N LYS A 5 10.59 -3.59 -22.56
CA LYS A 5 11.68 -4.32 -23.24
C LYS A 5 12.57 -3.42 -24.12
N LYS A 6 12.09 -2.24 -24.51
CA LYS A 6 12.84 -1.27 -25.34
C LYS A 6 13.68 -0.30 -24.52
N LEU A 7 13.56 -0.31 -23.20
CA LEU A 7 14.33 0.57 -22.32
C LEU A 7 15.81 0.24 -22.42
N LYS A 8 16.64 1.28 -22.30
CA LYS A 8 18.10 1.18 -22.23
C LYS A 8 18.56 1.66 -20.86
N PRO A 9 19.67 1.12 -20.33
CA PRO A 9 20.23 1.61 -19.08
C PRO A 9 20.51 3.11 -19.13
N SER A 10 20.17 3.83 -18.07
CA SER A 10 20.48 5.24 -17.91
C SER A 10 21.96 5.44 -17.57
N ALA A 11 22.37 6.70 -17.35
CA ALA A 11 23.70 7.00 -16.82
C ALA A 11 23.98 6.34 -15.45
N ARG A 12 22.93 5.95 -14.71
CA ARG A 12 23.03 5.20 -13.46
C ARG A 12 23.15 3.68 -13.66
N GLY A 13 23.02 3.21 -14.91
CA GLY A 13 22.97 1.79 -15.24
C GLY A 13 21.61 1.13 -15.00
N GLU A 14 20.56 1.91 -14.70
CA GLU A 14 19.22 1.40 -14.37
C GLU A 14 18.25 1.50 -15.55
N LEU A 15 17.25 0.61 -15.60
CA LEU A 15 16.10 0.75 -16.49
C LEU A 15 15.05 1.65 -15.83
N GLU A 16 15.00 2.91 -16.26
CA GLU A 16 14.25 3.96 -15.57
C GLU A 16 12.74 3.91 -15.83
N ILE A 17 11.94 3.92 -14.77
CA ILE A 17 10.48 4.10 -14.90
C ILE A 17 10.12 5.44 -15.57
N THR A 18 10.95 6.46 -15.38
CA THR A 18 10.80 7.77 -16.01
C THR A 18 10.87 7.68 -17.54
N ASP A 19 11.77 6.86 -18.09
CA ASP A 19 11.88 6.69 -19.54
C ASP A 19 10.69 5.90 -20.10
N LEU A 20 10.15 4.94 -19.34
CA LEU A 20 8.88 4.30 -19.69
C LEU A 20 7.73 5.33 -19.73
N ASN A 21 7.64 6.20 -18.73
CA ASN A 21 6.61 7.24 -18.66
C ASN A 21 6.73 8.25 -19.83
N LYS A 22 7.95 8.59 -20.26
CA LYS A 22 8.18 9.45 -21.44
C LYS A 22 7.60 8.84 -22.72
N MET A 23 7.72 7.52 -22.92
CA MET A 23 7.10 6.88 -24.09
C MET A 23 5.58 7.07 -24.11
N PHE A 24 4.91 6.96 -22.95
CA PHE A 24 3.47 7.24 -22.86
C PHE A 24 3.16 8.73 -23.06
N LEU A 25 4.02 9.63 -22.60
CA LEU A 25 3.89 11.07 -22.81
C LEU A 25 4.00 11.45 -24.29
N GLU A 26 5.01 10.92 -24.99
CA GLU A 26 5.26 11.15 -26.42
C GLU A 26 4.12 10.64 -27.30
N GLU A 27 3.46 9.56 -26.89
CA GLU A 27 2.26 9.03 -27.54
C GLU A 27 0.96 9.75 -27.14
N GLY A 28 1.01 10.73 -26.23
CA GLY A 28 -0.19 11.42 -25.72
C GLY A 28 -1.13 10.53 -24.90
N SER A 29 -0.67 9.36 -24.46
CA SER A 29 -1.47 8.37 -23.71
C SER A 29 -1.19 8.40 -22.19
N LEU A 30 -0.30 9.28 -21.73
CA LEU A 30 -0.03 9.47 -20.32
C LEU A 30 -1.17 10.25 -19.63
N SER A 31 -1.78 9.64 -18.60
CA SER A 31 -2.72 10.31 -17.71
C SER A 31 -2.06 10.57 -16.35
N VAL A 32 -2.10 11.82 -15.89
CA VAL A 32 -1.58 12.22 -14.57
C VAL A 32 -2.74 12.49 -13.61
N LYS A 33 -2.61 12.02 -12.37
CA LYS A 33 -3.55 12.32 -11.27
C LYS A 33 -2.81 13.09 -10.19
N LEU A 34 -3.30 14.28 -9.86
CA LEU A 34 -2.73 15.11 -8.80
C LEU A 34 -3.26 14.65 -7.44
N LEU A 35 -2.35 14.29 -6.55
CA LEU A 35 -2.66 14.04 -5.15
C LEU A 35 -2.60 15.38 -4.40
N GLY A 36 -3.77 15.88 -3.99
CA GLY A 36 -3.86 17.14 -3.25
C GLY A 36 -3.29 17.03 -1.82
N ARG A 37 -3.16 18.17 -1.14
CA ARG A 37 -2.57 18.27 0.22
C ARG A 37 -3.19 17.39 1.31
N GLY A 38 -4.37 16.81 1.07
CA GLY A 38 -5.04 15.89 2.00
C GLY A 38 -4.49 14.46 1.95
N PHE A 39 -3.64 14.14 0.97
CA PHE A 39 -2.96 12.85 0.87
C PHE A 39 -1.61 12.89 1.58
N ALA A 40 -1.28 11.80 2.27
CA ALA A 40 0.07 11.53 2.73
C ALA A 40 0.78 10.61 1.72
N TRP A 41 1.91 11.08 1.19
CA TRP A 41 2.84 10.27 0.40
C TRP A 41 4.18 10.30 1.13
N LEU A 42 4.60 9.14 1.62
CA LEU A 42 5.76 8.98 2.47
C LEU A 42 6.71 8.00 1.80
N ASP A 43 7.98 8.37 1.72
CA ASP A 43 9.07 7.49 1.31
C ASP A 43 9.91 7.12 2.53
N THR A 44 10.37 5.87 2.62
CA THR A 44 11.10 5.35 3.79
C THR A 44 12.58 5.11 3.48
N GLY A 45 13.17 5.95 2.61
CA GLY A 45 14.55 5.80 2.14
C GLY A 45 15.63 6.13 3.17
N THR A 46 15.29 6.79 4.29
CA THR A 46 16.22 7.12 5.39
C THR A 46 15.67 6.66 6.74
N GLN A 47 16.56 6.48 7.73
CA GLN A 47 16.17 6.13 9.10
C GLN A 47 15.15 7.13 9.69
N GLU A 48 15.37 8.43 9.47
CA GLU A 48 14.46 9.48 9.92
C GLU A 48 13.10 9.40 9.21
N SER A 49 13.09 9.26 7.89
CA SER A 49 11.84 9.16 7.12
C SER A 49 11.02 7.91 7.47
N LEU A 50 11.70 6.79 7.76
CA LEU A 50 11.07 5.57 8.25
C LEU A 50 10.41 5.79 9.61
N LEU A 51 11.09 6.47 10.55
CA LEU A 51 10.53 6.77 11.85
C LEU A 51 9.32 7.72 11.74
N GLN A 52 9.40 8.73 10.87
CA GLN A 52 8.29 9.64 10.60
C GLN A 52 7.08 8.88 10.04
N ALA A 53 7.29 7.97 9.08
CA ALA A 53 6.23 7.13 8.53
C ALA A 53 5.60 6.21 9.57
N ALA A 54 6.42 5.56 10.41
CA ALA A 54 5.92 4.71 11.49
C ALA A 54 5.05 5.50 12.47
N ASN A 55 5.49 6.68 12.89
CA ASN A 55 4.74 7.55 13.79
C ASN A 55 3.44 8.06 13.17
N PHE A 56 3.45 8.39 11.87
CA PHE A 56 2.26 8.80 11.13
C PHE A 56 1.20 7.70 11.13
N ILE A 57 1.57 6.47 10.78
CA ILE A 57 0.65 5.32 10.78
C ILE A 57 0.13 5.03 12.19
N ALA A 58 1.03 4.96 13.18
CA ALA A 58 0.64 4.69 14.57
C ALA A 58 -0.38 5.71 15.12
N THR A 59 -0.19 6.98 14.79
CA THR A 59 -1.10 8.06 15.22
C THR A 59 -2.50 7.89 14.61
N ILE A 60 -2.59 7.56 13.33
CA ILE A 60 -3.89 7.37 12.66
C ILE A 60 -4.59 6.14 13.21
N GLU A 61 -3.90 5.00 13.32
CA GLU A 61 -4.52 3.76 13.81
C GLU A 61 -5.05 3.91 15.23
N GLN A 62 -4.29 4.56 16.13
CA GLN A 62 -4.71 4.79 17.51
C GLN A 62 -5.95 5.69 17.63
N ARG A 63 -6.10 6.66 16.72
CA ARG A 63 -7.22 7.62 16.76
C ARG A 63 -8.48 7.09 16.07
N GLN A 64 -8.33 6.34 14.99
CA GLN A 64 -9.47 5.84 14.21
C GLN A 64 -9.92 4.45 14.63
N GLY A 65 -9.07 3.66 15.29
CA GLY A 65 -9.36 2.27 15.65
C GLY A 65 -9.47 1.34 14.43
N LEU A 66 -8.92 1.77 13.30
CA LEU A 66 -8.79 1.02 12.04
C LEU A 66 -7.31 0.82 11.73
N LYS A 67 -6.99 -0.26 11.01
CA LYS A 67 -5.62 -0.55 10.58
C LYS A 67 -5.39 -0.13 9.15
N ILE A 68 -4.25 0.54 8.90
CA ILE A 68 -3.86 0.92 7.54
C ILE A 68 -3.19 -0.28 6.88
N SER A 69 -3.59 -0.57 5.64
CA SER A 69 -3.04 -1.68 4.86
C SER A 69 -3.21 -3.08 5.50
N CYS A 70 -4.28 -3.31 6.25
CA CYS A 70 -4.66 -4.63 6.73
C CYS A 70 -5.15 -5.51 5.56
N ILE A 71 -4.30 -6.44 5.11
CA ILE A 71 -4.57 -7.22 3.90
C ILE A 71 -5.75 -8.18 4.06
N GLU A 72 -5.97 -8.73 5.26
CA GLU A 72 -7.08 -9.64 5.55
C GLU A 72 -8.43 -8.92 5.55
N GLU A 73 -8.49 -7.72 6.13
CA GLU A 73 -9.69 -6.86 6.05
C GLU A 73 -9.97 -6.48 4.60
N ILE A 74 -8.95 -6.06 3.84
CA ILE A 74 -9.10 -5.71 2.42
C ILE A 74 -9.62 -6.92 1.62
N ALA A 75 -9.05 -8.10 1.84
CA ALA A 75 -9.45 -9.33 1.18
C ALA A 75 -10.90 -9.71 1.52
N TYR A 76 -11.29 -9.61 2.80
CA TYR A 76 -12.65 -9.87 3.25
C TYR A 76 -13.66 -8.88 2.63
N LYS A 77 -13.38 -7.56 2.71
CA LYS A 77 -14.24 -6.52 2.13
C LYS A 77 -14.35 -6.62 0.60
N LYS A 78 -13.33 -7.14 -0.08
CA LYS A 78 -13.36 -7.42 -1.53
C LYS A 78 -13.99 -8.78 -1.88
N GLY A 79 -14.35 -9.59 -0.89
CA GLY A 79 -14.95 -10.92 -1.11
C GLY A 79 -13.96 -12.00 -1.57
N PHE A 80 -12.65 -11.78 -1.41
CA PHE A 80 -11.63 -12.79 -1.73
C PHE A 80 -11.55 -13.90 -0.68
N ILE A 81 -11.94 -13.59 0.56
CA ILE A 81 -12.09 -14.57 1.64
C ILE A 81 -13.45 -14.37 2.30
N ASP A 82 -14.01 -15.45 2.82
CA ASP A 82 -15.24 -15.42 3.60
C ASP A 82 -14.95 -15.13 5.09
N ARG A 83 -16.04 -14.94 5.85
CA ARG A 83 -15.98 -14.68 7.30
C ARG A 83 -15.28 -15.80 8.06
N LYS A 84 -15.49 -17.07 7.69
CA LYS A 84 -14.89 -18.22 8.39
C LYS A 84 -13.38 -18.22 8.21
N GLN A 85 -12.91 -17.90 7.00
CA GLN A 85 -11.50 -17.75 6.67
C GLN A 85 -10.87 -16.58 7.44
N LEU A 86 -11.53 -15.41 7.49
CA LEU A 86 -11.06 -14.27 8.28
C LEU A 86 -10.93 -14.61 9.78
N VAL A 87 -11.95 -15.26 10.37
CA VAL A 87 -11.91 -15.70 11.77
C VAL A 87 -10.79 -16.72 12.01
N SER A 88 -10.56 -17.63 11.06
CA SER A 88 -9.47 -18.61 11.15
C SER A 88 -8.10 -17.92 11.18
N LEU A 89 -7.89 -16.91 10.34
CA LEU A 89 -6.64 -16.12 10.34
C LEU A 89 -6.47 -15.37 11.65
N ALA A 90 -7.54 -14.73 12.14
CA ALA A 90 -7.53 -13.99 13.40
C ALA A 90 -7.17 -14.87 14.62
N LYS A 91 -7.67 -16.11 14.65
CA LYS A 91 -7.42 -17.06 15.75
C LYS A 91 -5.93 -17.41 15.91
N ASN A 92 -5.19 -17.49 14.82
CA ASN A 92 -3.75 -17.83 14.87
C ASN A 92 -2.91 -16.76 15.58
N ILE A 93 -3.40 -15.52 15.64
CA ILE A 93 -2.71 -14.37 16.22
C ILE A 93 -3.58 -13.64 17.27
N ILE A 94 -4.50 -14.37 17.90
CA ILE A 94 -5.55 -13.80 18.75
C ILE A 94 -5.02 -13.00 19.95
N ASN A 95 -3.83 -13.35 20.44
CA ASN A 95 -3.19 -12.66 21.56
C ASN A 95 -2.64 -11.28 21.19
N SER A 96 -2.59 -10.94 19.90
CA SER A 96 -2.17 -9.63 19.41
C SER A 96 -3.35 -8.68 19.22
N GLU A 97 -3.09 -7.37 19.32
CA GLU A 97 -4.08 -6.35 18.96
C GLU A 97 -4.53 -6.46 17.49
N TYR A 98 -3.68 -6.99 16.61
CA TYR A 98 -4.03 -7.25 15.22
C TYR A 98 -5.06 -8.39 15.10
N GLY A 99 -4.87 -9.51 15.81
CA GLY A 99 -5.83 -10.62 15.80
C GLY A 99 -7.18 -10.23 16.38
N LYS A 100 -7.19 -9.47 17.48
CA LYS A 100 -8.43 -8.88 18.04
C LYS A 100 -9.11 -7.95 17.05
N TYR A 101 -8.35 -7.13 16.34
CA TYR A 101 -8.88 -6.27 15.28
C TYR A 101 -9.55 -7.06 14.16
N LEU A 102 -8.93 -8.14 13.67
CA LEU A 102 -9.52 -8.98 12.63
C LEU A 102 -10.84 -9.62 13.06
N LEU A 103 -10.96 -10.06 14.33
CA LEU A 103 -12.22 -10.57 14.85
C LEU A 103 -13.31 -9.49 14.86
N LYS A 104 -12.97 -8.27 15.31
CA LYS A 104 -13.90 -7.13 15.28
C LYS A 104 -14.40 -6.86 13.86
N ILE A 105 -13.52 -6.93 12.86
CA ILE A 105 -13.92 -6.79 11.45
C ILE A 105 -14.86 -7.91 11.00
N ALA A 106 -14.67 -9.13 11.46
CA ALA A 106 -15.55 -10.26 11.12
C ALA A 106 -16.94 -10.18 11.79
N GLU A 107 -17.13 -9.30 12.77
CA GLU A 107 -18.41 -9.08 13.47
C GLU A 107 -19.26 -7.94 12.87
N LEU A 108 -18.66 -7.10 12.01
CA LEU A 108 -19.34 -6.06 11.23
C LEU A 108 -20.03 -6.66 9.99
#